data_AF-A0A7I8MPN8-F1
#
_entry.id   AF-A0A7I8MPN8-F1
#
_cell.length_a   1.000
_cell.length_b   1.000
_cell.length_c   1.000
_cell.angle_alpha   90.00
_cell.angle_beta   90.00
_cell.angle_gamma   90.00
#
_symmetry.space_group_name_H-M   'P 1'
#
loop_
_entity.id
_entity.type
_entity.pdbx_description
1 polymer ?
#
loop_
_entity_poly.entity_id
_entity_poly.type
_entity_poly.pdbx_seq_one_letter_code
_entity_poly.pdbx_strand_id
1 'polypeptide(L)'
;MHGRFHGERCPKKRVAQRGPPVPRMHFRSRAGILLPLCGLLSLIWFLVRVVPKPSRAMYPCMSAAAPMASSFVVWLLGLAGSALAVGRARRQVYQSRYATAAVCLGLAVASAWFCVVGVMGPNASIMVLSAGAGLTDDPVNEPIGTARGYKPGRVVWIFDPDATDWDWPLTTEFWWQGNHTDQLAVDEMVSKAIRWLTGKQTEKAAWDALLRHFNRKRRKRNIGYLPGERFFIKMNLANCNITGSSNPSSRELRDGREQRADTSPHVIKALLKQLVHVVGVNESDIFIGDTTAYFPNQYYDILHMEFPSVNYIDHYLAEGRHPVSESYLPVYWSTPDAAGKELDYLPDCIAQADYIINVPVMKGHAAGITVCAKNHYGSLIRSPVGTIWGENYDYYNLHDNLPSPPDSYGLPGRGYYRPLVDLMGHRELGAKTVLYLVDALYCGYYWQGEPYRWHSPPFYGDWPSSVFASQDPVAIDSVGYDFLKMEWPAIVSGGLWGAGSLEGAAQDYIHEAALADSPPSDTFYDPEGDGIRMESLGVHEHWNNETEKQYSRNLGTGEGIELISSEPMTKEPPCSVPAVSYIGCAAIMFYLVCFHSILMKKQS
;
A
#
# COMPACT_ATOMS: atom_id res chain seq x y z
N MET A 1 73.35 49.46 -57.96
CA MET A 1 73.62 50.66 -57.14
C MET A 1 73.14 50.40 -55.72
N HIS A 2 74.07 50.53 -54.76
CA HIS A 2 73.91 50.83 -53.32
C HIS A 2 72.89 50.05 -52.45
N GLY A 3 73.43 49.28 -51.49
CA GLY A 3 73.34 49.69 -50.07
C GLY A 3 72.43 48.90 -49.13
N ARG A 4 73.04 48.05 -48.29
CA ARG A 4 72.49 47.40 -47.08
C ARG A 4 71.95 48.41 -46.05
N PHE A 5 71.04 48.00 -45.15
CA PHE A 5 71.34 47.72 -43.73
C PHE A 5 70.08 47.41 -42.88
N HIS A 6 70.35 46.69 -41.79
CA HIS A 6 69.49 46.13 -40.74
C HIS A 6 68.57 47.11 -39.99
N GLY A 7 67.43 46.59 -39.49
CA GLY A 7 66.60 47.20 -38.45
C GLY A 7 66.41 46.27 -37.23
N GLU A 8 67.24 46.51 -36.22
CA GLU A 8 67.03 46.59 -34.75
C GLU A 8 66.13 45.63 -33.92
N ARG A 9 66.58 45.42 -32.67
CA ARG A 9 66.01 44.60 -31.58
C ARG A 9 65.23 45.43 -30.54
N CYS A 10 64.31 44.74 -29.84
CA CYS A 10 63.89 44.87 -28.41
C CYS A 10 63.05 46.09 -27.96
N PRO A 11 62.36 46.08 -26.78
CA PRO A 11 62.00 44.97 -25.86
C PRO A 11 60.53 44.97 -25.36
N LYS A 12 60.17 43.88 -24.67
CA LYS A 12 58.95 43.66 -23.86
C LYS A 12 58.73 44.75 -22.79
N LYS A 13 57.50 45.26 -22.67
CA LYS A 13 56.97 45.92 -21.45
C LYS A 13 55.64 45.27 -21.03
N ARG A 14 55.58 44.89 -19.75
CA ARG A 14 54.37 44.49 -19.01
C ARG A 14 53.40 45.67 -18.94
N VAL A 15 52.12 45.42 -19.17
CA VAL A 15 51.04 46.15 -18.48
C VAL A 15 50.04 45.10 -17.99
N ALA A 16 49.89 45.04 -16.67
CA ALA A 16 48.90 44.25 -15.97
C ALA A 16 47.55 44.98 -16.02
N GLN A 17 46.49 44.31 -16.47
CA GLN A 17 45.12 44.75 -16.22
C GLN A 17 44.49 43.80 -15.19
N ARG A 18 44.20 44.36 -14.01
CA ARG A 18 43.48 43.71 -12.92
C ARG A 18 41.99 43.67 -13.28
N GLY A 19 41.38 42.48 -13.26
CA GLY A 19 39.92 42.33 -13.29
C GLY A 19 39.28 42.83 -11.98
N PRO A 20 37.98 43.16 -12.00
CA PRO A 20 37.27 43.68 -10.83
C PRO A 20 37.18 42.62 -9.70
N PRO A 21 37.11 43.05 -8.42
CA PRO A 21 37.09 42.14 -7.29
C PRO A 21 35.76 41.38 -7.20
N VAL A 22 35.85 40.06 -7.08
CA VAL A 22 34.71 39.19 -6.74
C VAL A 22 34.26 39.52 -5.30
N PRO A 23 32.99 39.84 -5.04
CA PRO A 23 32.52 40.06 -3.68
C PRO A 23 32.54 38.74 -2.90
N ARG A 24 33.34 38.69 -1.82
CA ARG A 24 33.26 37.63 -0.81
C ARG A 24 31.93 37.77 -0.08
N MET A 25 30.93 36.96 -0.43
CA MET A 25 29.77 36.74 0.43
C MET A 25 30.25 36.05 1.72
N HIS A 26 30.30 36.81 2.81
CA HIS A 26 30.41 36.25 4.15
C HIS A 26 29.07 35.60 4.53
N PHE A 27 28.88 34.34 4.14
CA PHE A 27 27.82 33.51 4.73
C PHE A 27 28.31 33.02 6.10
N ARG A 28 28.24 33.89 7.12
CA ARG A 28 28.30 33.42 8.51
C ARG A 28 26.95 32.72 8.78
N SER A 29 26.90 31.42 8.54
CA SER A 29 25.70 30.62 8.80
C SER A 29 25.39 30.66 10.30
N ARG A 30 24.32 31.38 10.67
CA ARG A 30 23.75 31.32 12.03
C ARG A 30 23.36 29.87 12.42
N ALA A 31 23.19 29.00 11.42
CA ALA A 31 22.92 27.57 11.59
C ALA A 31 24.04 26.79 12.32
N GLY A 32 25.31 27.20 12.21
CA GLY A 32 26.43 26.46 12.81
C GLY A 32 26.48 26.49 14.35
N ILE A 33 25.79 27.46 14.97
CA ILE A 33 25.71 27.62 16.43
C ILE A 33 24.34 27.19 16.96
N LEU A 34 23.28 27.35 16.16
CA LEU A 34 21.91 27.02 16.57
C LEU A 34 21.70 25.51 16.77
N LEU A 35 22.24 24.67 15.89
CA LEU A 35 22.12 23.21 15.96
C LEU A 35 22.68 22.60 17.27
N PRO A 36 23.95 22.88 17.66
CA PRO A 36 24.48 22.35 18.92
C PRO A 36 23.78 22.93 20.16
N LEU A 37 23.30 24.18 20.10
CA LEU A 37 22.53 24.78 21.19
C LEU A 37 21.17 24.09 21.38
N CYS A 38 20.42 23.85 20.30
CA CYS A 38 19.14 23.13 20.37
C CYS A 38 19.32 21.68 20.85
N GLY A 39 20.35 20.99 20.37
CA GLY A 39 20.71 19.65 20.84
C GLY A 39 21.06 19.59 22.33
N LEU A 40 21.88 20.53 22.80
CA LEU A 40 22.25 20.65 24.21
C LEU A 40 21.05 20.96 25.11
N LEU A 41 20.20 21.90 24.71
CA LEU A 41 18.98 22.25 25.45
C LEU A 41 18.01 21.07 25.53
N SER A 42 17.90 20.29 24.45
CA SER A 42 17.10 19.06 24.40
C SER A 42 17.65 17.99 25.33
N LEU A 43 18.96 17.79 25.36
CA LEU A 43 19.62 16.87 26.28
C LEU A 43 19.43 17.27 27.73
N ILE A 44 19.62 18.55 28.07
CA ILE A 44 19.40 19.06 29.43
C ILE A 44 17.95 18.86 29.85
N TRP A 45 17.00 19.18 28.97
CA TRP A 45 15.58 19.03 29.27
C TRP A 45 15.18 17.56 29.46
N PHE A 46 15.69 16.67 28.61
CA PHE A 46 15.48 15.23 28.70
C PHE A 46 16.04 14.68 30.03
N LEU A 47 17.29 15.01 30.38
CA LEU A 47 17.91 14.55 31.63
C LEU A 47 17.17 15.07 32.87
N VAL A 48 16.82 16.36 32.91
CA VAL A 48 16.10 16.96 34.05
C VAL A 48 14.72 16.34 34.25
N ARG A 49 14.05 15.89 33.18
CA ARG A 49 12.68 15.39 33.26
C ARG A 49 12.59 13.88 33.41
N VAL A 50 13.47 13.14 32.74
CA VAL A 50 13.42 11.68 32.64
C VAL A 50 14.21 11.01 33.76
N VAL A 51 15.37 11.53 34.17
CA VAL A 51 16.18 10.91 35.25
C VAL A 51 15.41 10.81 36.58
N PRO A 52 14.67 11.84 37.03
CA PRO A 52 13.89 11.73 38.27
C PRO A 52 12.67 10.81 38.16
N LYS A 53 12.15 10.56 36.95
CA LYS A 53 11.00 9.67 36.71
C LYS A 53 11.05 9.11 35.28
N PRO A 54 11.66 7.91 35.08
CA PRO A 54 11.93 7.35 33.76
C PRO A 54 10.71 7.17 32.85
N SER A 55 9.53 6.94 33.43
CA SER A 55 8.28 6.79 32.68
C SER A 55 7.91 8.02 31.84
N ARG A 56 8.49 9.20 32.12
CA ARG A 56 8.25 10.44 31.36
C ARG A 56 8.86 10.44 29.97
N ALA A 57 9.75 9.50 29.66
CA ALA A 57 10.32 9.35 28.32
C ALA A 57 9.24 9.14 27.24
N MET A 58 8.11 8.52 27.61
CA MET A 58 6.97 8.26 26.72
C MET A 58 6.09 9.48 26.45
N TYR A 59 6.36 10.63 27.06
CA TYR A 59 5.54 11.83 26.82
C TYR A 59 5.81 12.36 25.41
N PRO A 60 4.80 12.92 24.69
CA PRO A 60 4.98 13.41 23.32
C PRO A 60 6.12 14.44 23.17
N CYS A 61 6.26 15.33 24.16
CA CYS A 61 7.31 16.34 24.18
C CYS A 61 8.71 15.76 24.44
N MET A 62 8.82 14.64 25.17
CA MET A 62 10.08 13.92 25.39
C MET A 62 10.43 13.04 24.20
N SER A 63 9.41 12.49 23.53
CA SER A 63 9.57 11.73 22.27
C SER A 63 10.10 12.61 21.14
N ALA A 64 9.73 13.90 21.11
CA ALA A 64 10.30 14.88 20.18
C ALA A 64 11.72 15.35 20.58
N ALA A 65 12.02 15.45 21.89
CA ALA A 65 13.32 15.91 22.38
C ALA A 65 14.41 14.82 22.33
N ALA A 66 14.03 13.54 22.46
CA ALA A 66 14.97 12.41 22.55
C ALA A 66 15.85 12.24 21.29
N PRO A 67 15.33 12.34 20.05
CA PRO A 67 16.16 12.30 18.85
C PRO A 67 17.17 13.44 18.80
N MET A 68 16.76 14.68 19.14
CA MET A 68 17.67 15.84 19.12
C MET A 68 18.76 15.75 20.18
N ALA A 69 18.43 15.26 21.38
CA ALA A 69 19.39 14.99 22.45
C ALA A 69 20.40 13.90 22.04
N SER A 70 19.92 12.81 21.44
CA SER A 70 20.74 11.68 21.01
C SER A 70 21.71 12.08 19.88
N SER A 71 21.23 12.81 18.88
CA SER A 71 22.07 13.34 17.80
C SER A 71 23.16 14.27 18.32
N PHE A 72 22.88 15.08 19.34
CA PHE A 72 23.88 15.93 19.98
C PHE A 72 24.97 15.13 20.71
N VAL A 73 24.60 14.06 21.44
CA VAL A 73 25.55 13.18 22.13
C VAL A 73 26.45 12.46 21.13
N VAL A 74 25.87 11.91 20.05
CA VAL A 74 26.63 11.24 18.98
C VAL A 74 27.61 12.21 18.31
N TRP A 75 27.15 13.43 18.01
CA TRP A 75 28.00 14.48 17.45
C TRP A 75 29.17 14.85 18.37
N LEU A 76 28.91 15.02 19.68
CA LEU A 76 29.94 15.33 20.67
C LEU A 76 30.98 14.19 20.79
N LEU A 77 30.52 12.94 20.83
CA LEU A 77 31.38 11.77 20.97
C LEU A 77 32.30 11.59 19.76
N GLY A 78 31.80 11.72 18.53
CA GLY A 78 32.67 11.57 17.36
C GLY A 78 33.57 12.79 17.12
N LEU A 79 33.19 14.01 17.54
CA LEU A 79 34.11 15.15 17.58
C LEU A 79 35.26 14.93 18.56
N ALA A 80 34.96 14.51 19.79
CA ALA A 80 35.99 14.20 20.78
C ALA A 80 36.88 13.03 20.33
N GLY A 81 36.28 11.97 19.78
CA GLY A 81 36.98 10.81 19.23
C GLY A 81 37.93 11.19 18.09
N SER A 82 37.47 12.02 17.15
CA SER A 82 38.30 12.51 16.04
C SER A 82 39.45 13.38 16.53
N ALA A 83 39.21 14.30 17.48
CA ALA A 83 40.25 15.16 18.04
C ALA A 83 41.36 14.36 18.78
N LEU A 84 40.96 13.36 19.57
CA LEU A 84 41.90 12.46 20.27
C LEU A 84 42.71 11.61 19.30
N ALA A 85 42.06 11.08 18.26
CA ALA A 85 42.71 10.27 17.23
C ALA A 85 43.72 11.09 16.41
N VAL A 86 43.40 12.34 16.04
CA VAL A 86 44.33 13.27 15.38
C VAL A 86 45.50 13.64 16.29
N GLY A 87 45.24 13.92 17.57
CA GLY A 87 46.29 14.22 18.55
C GLY A 87 47.27 13.05 18.71
N ARG A 88 46.75 11.82 18.73
CA ARG A 88 47.54 10.59 18.81
C ARG A 88 48.32 10.31 17.52
N ALA A 89 47.70 10.55 16.35
CA ALA A 89 48.37 10.45 15.05
C ALA A 89 49.57 11.40 14.96
N ARG A 90 49.39 12.68 15.34
CA ARG A 90 50.48 13.67 15.35
C ARG A 90 51.64 13.22 16.23
N ARG A 91 51.37 12.74 17.45
CA ARG A 91 52.40 12.24 18.37
C ARG A 91 53.18 11.04 17.81
N GLN A 92 52.51 10.14 17.09
CA GLN A 92 53.14 8.97 16.47
C GLN A 92 54.00 9.33 15.25
N VAL A 93 53.59 10.35 14.48
CA VAL A 93 54.43 10.92 13.39
C VAL A 93 55.71 11.51 13.96
N TYR A 94 55.65 12.25 15.08
CA TYR A 94 56.84 12.76 15.76
C TYR A 94 57.76 11.65 16.30
N GLN A 95 57.24 10.43 16.51
CA GLN A 95 58.00 9.26 16.95
C GLN A 95 58.43 8.35 15.79
N SER A 96 58.29 8.81 14.54
CA SER A 96 58.61 8.06 13.31
C SER A 96 57.84 6.74 13.14
N ARG A 97 56.68 6.60 13.80
CA ARG A 97 55.81 5.41 13.73
C ARG A 97 54.67 5.65 12.75
N TYR A 98 55.01 5.68 11.46
CA TYR A 98 54.08 6.09 10.40
C TYR A 98 52.90 5.13 10.21
N ALA A 99 53.09 3.82 10.42
CA ALA A 99 52.02 2.83 10.30
C ALA A 99 50.93 3.03 11.37
N THR A 100 51.31 3.27 12.63
CA THR A 100 50.34 3.52 13.70
C THR A 100 49.72 4.91 13.60
N ALA A 101 50.43 5.89 13.04
CA ALA A 101 49.87 7.19 12.70
C ALA A 101 48.78 7.09 11.62
N ALA A 102 48.99 6.27 10.59
CA ALA A 102 48.00 6.03 9.54
C ALA A 102 46.72 5.37 10.08
N VAL A 103 46.84 4.39 10.98
CA VAL A 103 45.69 3.78 11.67
C VAL A 103 44.93 4.81 12.51
N CYS A 104 45.63 5.66 13.28
CA CYS A 104 44.98 6.71 14.05
C CYS A 104 44.26 7.74 13.16
N LEU A 105 44.82 8.05 11.99
CA LEU A 105 44.19 8.96 11.03
C LEU A 105 42.95 8.33 10.40
N GLY A 106 42.99 7.04 10.08
CA GLY A 106 41.83 6.27 9.62
C GLY A 106 40.69 6.26 10.64
N LEU A 107 41.01 6.07 11.92
CA LEU A 107 40.03 6.16 13.02
C LEU A 107 39.45 7.56 13.20
N ALA A 108 40.25 8.62 12.99
CA ALA A 108 39.76 9.99 13.02
C ALA A 108 38.76 10.30 11.89
N VAL A 109 39.03 9.79 10.69
CA VAL A 109 38.14 9.91 9.52
C VAL A 109 36.88 9.08 9.72
N ALA A 110 36.99 7.84 10.21
CA ALA A 110 35.83 6.99 10.51
C ALA A 110 34.92 7.61 11.58
N SER A 111 35.50 8.22 12.62
CA SER A 111 34.74 8.88 13.70
C SER A 111 34.05 10.16 13.21
N ALA A 112 34.71 10.94 12.35
CA ALA A 112 34.12 12.12 11.72
C ALA A 112 33.02 11.74 10.71
N TRP A 113 33.21 10.66 9.96
CA TRP A 113 32.21 10.09 9.05
C TRP A 113 30.98 9.60 9.82
N PHE A 114 31.18 8.89 10.94
CA PHE A 114 30.11 8.43 11.81
C PHE A 114 29.30 9.60 12.41
N CYS A 115 29.93 10.74 12.73
CA CYS A 115 29.22 11.97 13.11
C CYS A 115 28.34 12.52 12.00
N VAL A 116 28.82 12.53 10.75
CA VAL A 116 28.07 13.08 9.62
C VAL A 116 26.86 12.20 9.30
N VAL A 117 27.06 10.88 9.26
CA VAL A 117 25.99 9.91 8.99
C VAL A 117 24.99 9.82 10.16
N GLY A 118 25.47 9.81 11.40
CA GLY A 118 24.62 9.74 12.59
C GLY A 118 23.75 10.99 12.82
N VAL A 119 24.20 12.18 12.38
CA VAL A 119 23.42 13.43 12.48
C VAL A 119 22.37 13.56 11.37
N MET A 120 22.52 12.87 10.23
CA MET A 120 21.51 12.85 9.16
C MET A 120 20.33 11.92 9.44
N GLY A 121 20.34 11.19 10.57
CA GLY A 121 19.27 10.31 11.00
C GLY A 121 19.07 9.08 10.10
N PRO A 122 18.39 8.03 10.58
CA PRO A 122 18.05 6.85 9.76
C PRO A 122 17.23 7.20 8.50
N ASN A 123 16.57 8.35 8.49
CA ASN A 123 15.63 8.73 7.43
C ASN A 123 16.30 9.37 6.21
N ALA A 124 17.49 9.98 6.33
CA ALA A 124 18.18 10.55 5.17
C ALA A 124 19.01 9.52 4.40
N SER A 125 19.47 8.45 5.08
CA SER A 125 20.17 7.34 4.43
C SER A 125 19.26 6.47 3.57
N ILE A 126 17.94 6.49 3.81
CA ILE A 126 16.95 5.78 2.98
C ILE A 126 16.66 6.52 1.67
N MET A 127 16.70 7.86 1.65
CA MET A 127 16.51 8.62 0.41
C MET A 127 17.70 8.55 -0.56
N VAL A 128 18.93 8.45 -0.06
CA VAL A 128 20.13 8.49 -0.93
C VAL A 128 20.56 7.10 -1.42
N LEU A 129 20.20 6.02 -0.71
CA LEU A 129 20.43 4.64 -1.17
C LEU A 129 19.34 4.09 -2.10
N SER A 130 18.19 4.77 -2.22
CA SER A 130 17.13 4.39 -3.17
C SER A 130 17.44 4.77 -4.62
N ALA A 131 18.55 5.46 -4.89
CA ALA A 131 18.94 5.86 -6.25
C ALA A 131 19.93 4.90 -6.94
N GLY A 132 20.27 3.74 -6.35
CA GLY A 132 21.38 2.93 -6.87
C GLY A 132 21.38 1.43 -6.60
N ALA A 133 20.35 0.85 -6.00
CA ALA A 133 20.21 -0.61 -5.93
C ALA A 133 19.14 -1.05 -6.94
N GLY A 134 19.56 -1.42 -8.15
CA GLY A 134 18.69 -1.92 -9.20
C GLY A 134 17.99 -3.22 -8.79
N LEU A 135 16.71 -3.12 -8.48
CA LEU A 135 15.70 -4.08 -8.91
C LEU A 135 15.02 -3.39 -10.09
N THR A 136 14.95 -4.03 -11.24
CA THR A 136 14.29 -3.46 -12.42
C THR A 136 12.80 -3.33 -12.11
N ASP A 137 12.37 -2.15 -11.66
CA ASP A 137 10.95 -1.80 -11.73
C ASP A 137 10.50 -2.04 -13.18
N ASP A 138 9.34 -2.66 -13.36
CA ASP A 138 8.85 -2.96 -14.70
C ASP A 138 8.72 -1.67 -15.50
N PRO A 139 8.95 -1.73 -16.81
CA PRO A 139 8.81 -0.55 -17.65
C PRO A 139 7.40 0.03 -17.52
N VAL A 140 7.35 1.35 -17.33
CA VAL A 140 6.08 2.08 -17.29
C VAL A 140 5.44 2.07 -18.68
N ASN A 141 4.11 2.01 -18.71
CA ASN A 141 3.34 2.06 -19.95
C ASN A 141 3.65 0.98 -21.00
N GLU A 142 4.17 -0.18 -20.58
CA GLU A 142 4.38 -1.35 -21.43
C GLU A 142 3.39 -2.47 -21.03
N PRO A 143 2.16 -2.47 -21.59
CA PRO A 143 1.14 -3.41 -21.18
C PRO A 143 1.43 -4.85 -21.59
N ILE A 144 1.22 -5.77 -20.65
CA ILE A 144 1.22 -7.23 -20.86
C ILE A 144 -0.16 -7.81 -20.56
N GLY A 145 -0.51 -8.90 -21.25
CA GLY A 145 -1.83 -9.52 -21.14
C GLY A 145 -2.91 -8.80 -21.96
N THR A 146 -4.17 -9.20 -21.74
CA THR A 146 -5.31 -8.75 -22.55
C THR A 146 -6.35 -8.06 -21.68
N ALA A 147 -6.61 -6.79 -21.96
CA ALA A 147 -7.55 -5.96 -21.23
C ALA A 147 -8.99 -6.54 -21.28
N ARG A 148 -9.66 -6.61 -20.12
CA ARG A 148 -11.00 -7.20 -19.94
C ARG A 148 -12.05 -6.18 -19.47
N GLY A 149 -13.33 -6.56 -19.60
CA GLY A 149 -14.47 -5.76 -19.14
C GLY A 149 -15.25 -5.04 -20.25
N TYR A 150 -16.39 -4.44 -19.87
CA TYR A 150 -17.24 -3.66 -20.77
C TYR A 150 -16.50 -2.46 -21.40
N LYS A 151 -15.61 -1.85 -20.62
CA LYS A 151 -14.57 -0.93 -21.08
C LYS A 151 -13.23 -1.60 -20.77
N PRO A 152 -12.58 -2.23 -21.76
CA PRO A 152 -11.38 -3.04 -21.53
C PRO A 152 -10.31 -2.31 -20.72
N GLY A 153 -9.81 -2.93 -19.65
CA GLY A 153 -8.70 -2.41 -18.84
C GLY A 153 -9.06 -1.17 -18.00
N ARG A 154 -10.34 -0.80 -17.94
CA ARG A 154 -10.76 0.38 -17.19
C ARG A 154 -10.75 0.11 -15.69
N VAL A 155 -10.10 1.00 -14.96
CA VAL A 155 -10.19 1.12 -13.50
C VAL A 155 -10.73 2.49 -13.17
N VAL A 156 -11.76 2.55 -12.34
CA VAL A 156 -12.28 3.81 -11.81
C VAL A 156 -11.79 3.97 -10.40
N TRP A 157 -11.34 5.18 -10.06
CA TRP A 157 -10.99 5.59 -8.71
C TRP A 157 -11.85 6.79 -8.33
N ILE A 158 -12.62 6.66 -7.26
CA ILE A 158 -13.36 7.79 -6.69
C ILE A 158 -12.75 8.09 -5.32
N PHE A 159 -12.21 9.29 -5.19
CA PHE A 159 -11.78 9.89 -3.94
C PHE A 159 -12.80 10.95 -3.52
N ASP A 160 -13.22 10.90 -2.26
CA ASP A 160 -14.06 11.91 -1.63
C ASP A 160 -13.58 12.14 -0.18
N PRO A 161 -12.87 13.24 0.12
CA PRO A 161 -12.30 13.45 1.45
C PRO A 161 -13.36 13.56 2.55
N ASP A 162 -14.61 13.91 2.20
CA ASP A 162 -15.71 14.04 3.16
C ASP A 162 -16.30 12.66 3.56
N ALA A 163 -15.86 11.57 2.93
CA ALA A 163 -16.40 10.23 3.22
C ALA A 163 -15.96 9.66 4.57
N THR A 164 -14.86 10.15 5.16
CA THR A 164 -14.33 9.63 6.42
C THR A 164 -13.73 10.73 7.29
N ASP A 165 -14.02 10.72 8.59
CA ASP A 165 -13.50 11.73 9.54
C ASP A 165 -12.88 11.13 10.82
N TRP A 166 -12.67 9.81 10.85
CA TRP A 166 -12.27 9.09 12.06
C TRP A 166 -10.98 9.67 12.68
N ASP A 167 -11.09 10.22 13.89
CA ASP A 167 -9.98 10.90 14.55
C ASP A 167 -9.12 9.95 15.40
N TRP A 168 -8.70 8.81 14.82
CA TRP A 168 -7.76 7.89 15.46
C TRP A 168 -6.36 8.51 15.58
N PRO A 169 -5.63 8.34 16.72
CA PRO A 169 -5.97 7.60 17.93
C PRO A 169 -6.55 8.48 19.05
N LEU A 170 -7.16 9.63 18.73
CA LEU A 170 -7.67 10.60 19.70
C LEU A 170 -9.08 10.27 20.21
N THR A 171 -9.82 9.40 19.50
CA THR A 171 -11.15 8.93 19.88
C THR A 171 -11.14 7.48 20.43
N THR A 172 -12.15 7.14 21.23
CA THR A 172 -12.46 5.76 21.65
C THR A 172 -13.50 5.07 20.76
N GLU A 173 -14.10 5.80 19.82
CA GLU A 173 -14.98 5.26 18.80
C GLU A 173 -14.18 4.61 17.68
N PHE A 174 -14.80 3.71 16.91
CA PHE A 174 -14.13 2.99 15.83
C PHE A 174 -14.57 3.49 14.45
N TRP A 175 -13.74 3.24 13.44
CA TRP A 175 -13.99 3.65 12.04
C TRP A 175 -15.31 3.13 11.45
N TRP A 176 -15.78 1.97 11.92
CA TRP A 176 -17.05 1.37 11.53
C TRP A 176 -18.23 1.83 12.41
N GLN A 177 -17.98 2.58 13.48
CA GLN A 177 -18.96 3.15 14.40
C GLN A 177 -19.16 4.64 14.14
N GLY A 178 -20.25 5.17 14.72
CA GLY A 178 -20.51 6.60 14.74
C GLY A 178 -20.75 7.16 13.33
N ASN A 179 -20.81 8.48 13.22
CA ASN A 179 -20.85 9.15 11.93
C ASN A 179 -19.44 9.30 11.33
N HIS A 180 -18.52 8.36 11.62
CA HIS A 180 -17.13 8.46 11.18
C HIS A 180 -16.89 8.12 9.72
N THR A 181 -17.81 7.38 9.13
CA THR A 181 -17.93 7.16 7.70
C THR A 181 -19.26 7.73 7.25
N ASP A 182 -19.25 8.74 6.38
CA ASP A 182 -20.48 9.32 5.87
C ASP A 182 -21.12 8.38 4.84
N GLN A 183 -22.23 7.75 5.22
CA GLN A 183 -22.91 6.79 4.36
C GLN A 183 -23.41 7.40 3.05
N LEU A 184 -23.82 8.68 3.03
CA LEU A 184 -24.32 9.33 1.81
C LEU A 184 -23.18 9.63 0.84
N ALA A 185 -22.03 10.05 1.35
CA ALA A 185 -20.82 10.20 0.55
C ALA A 185 -20.41 8.86 -0.05
N VAL A 186 -20.36 7.79 0.75
CA VAL A 186 -20.02 6.43 0.27
C VAL A 186 -21.04 5.91 -0.74
N ASP A 187 -22.35 6.14 -0.53
CA ASP A 187 -23.40 5.80 -1.50
C ASP A 187 -23.14 6.48 -2.87
N GLU A 188 -22.82 7.78 -2.86
CA GLU A 188 -22.52 8.54 -4.09
C GLU A 188 -21.20 8.09 -4.73
N MET A 189 -20.18 7.76 -3.94
CA MET A 189 -18.91 7.22 -4.43
C MET A 189 -19.11 5.90 -5.18
N VAL A 190 -19.85 4.95 -4.60
CA VAL A 190 -20.16 3.66 -5.24
C VAL A 190 -21.02 3.86 -6.49
N SER A 191 -22.03 4.74 -6.43
CA SER A 191 -22.87 5.11 -7.58
C SER A 191 -22.04 5.69 -8.74
N LYS A 192 -21.16 6.65 -8.44
CA LYS A 192 -20.23 7.25 -9.42
C LYS A 192 -19.32 6.20 -10.02
N ALA A 193 -18.72 5.33 -9.21
CA ALA A 193 -17.81 4.29 -9.66
C ALA A 193 -18.47 3.36 -10.70
N ILE A 194 -19.70 2.89 -10.43
CA ILE A 194 -20.47 2.02 -11.34
C ILE A 194 -20.83 2.74 -12.64
N ARG A 195 -21.29 4.00 -12.56
CA ARG A 195 -21.63 4.81 -13.73
C ARG A 195 -20.41 5.07 -14.61
N TRP A 196 -19.28 5.43 -14.02
CA TRP A 196 -18.04 5.78 -14.74
C TRP A 196 -17.36 4.56 -15.33
N LEU A 197 -17.45 3.40 -14.67
CA LEU A 197 -16.93 2.14 -15.18
C LEU A 197 -17.58 1.77 -16.52
N THR A 198 -18.85 2.14 -16.71
CA THR A 198 -19.59 1.90 -17.95
C THR A 198 -19.69 3.10 -18.88
N GLY A 199 -19.47 4.31 -18.36
CA GLY A 199 -19.77 5.57 -19.04
C GLY A 199 -21.27 5.81 -19.24
N LYS A 200 -22.13 5.17 -18.44
CA LYS A 200 -23.59 5.36 -18.47
C LYS A 200 -24.01 6.46 -17.49
N GLN A 201 -25.10 7.14 -17.82
CA GLN A 201 -25.56 8.30 -17.04
C GLN A 201 -26.39 7.91 -15.81
N THR A 202 -27.01 6.71 -15.82
CA THR A 202 -27.84 6.22 -14.72
C THR A 202 -27.32 4.88 -14.23
N GLU A 203 -27.51 4.60 -12.94
CA GLU A 203 -27.06 3.36 -12.30
C GLU A 203 -27.73 2.14 -12.91
N LYS A 204 -29.03 2.21 -13.19
CA LYS A 204 -29.78 1.13 -13.85
C LYS A 204 -29.20 0.77 -15.22
N ALA A 205 -28.85 1.77 -16.03
CA ALA A 205 -28.22 1.53 -17.33
C ALA A 205 -26.79 1.01 -17.21
N ALA A 206 -26.06 1.43 -16.17
CA ALA A 206 -24.72 0.94 -15.88
C ALA A 206 -24.76 -0.55 -15.49
N TRP A 207 -25.58 -0.93 -14.51
CA TRP A 207 -25.73 -2.33 -14.08
C TRP A 207 -26.19 -3.25 -15.23
N ASP A 208 -27.20 -2.83 -16.00
CA ASP A 208 -27.66 -3.60 -17.16
C ASP A 208 -26.52 -3.82 -18.17
N ALA A 209 -25.66 -2.82 -18.40
CA ALA A 209 -24.50 -2.95 -19.29
C ALA A 209 -23.44 -3.93 -18.75
N LEU A 210 -23.11 -3.85 -17.45
CA LEU A 210 -22.15 -4.76 -16.80
C LEU A 210 -22.62 -6.21 -16.89
N LEU A 211 -23.88 -6.46 -16.51
CA LEU A 211 -24.47 -7.80 -16.47
C LEU A 211 -24.67 -8.38 -17.88
N ARG A 212 -25.13 -7.59 -18.85
CA ARG A 212 -25.21 -8.04 -20.26
C ARG A 212 -23.85 -8.38 -20.82
N HIS A 213 -22.83 -7.58 -20.53
CA HIS A 213 -21.47 -7.87 -20.97
C HIS A 213 -20.99 -9.22 -20.41
N PHE A 214 -21.15 -9.40 -19.09
CA PHE A 214 -20.79 -10.62 -18.39
C PHE A 214 -21.54 -11.85 -18.94
N ASN A 215 -22.87 -11.77 -19.05
CA ASN A 215 -23.71 -12.87 -19.56
C ASN A 215 -23.44 -13.20 -21.02
N ARG A 216 -23.06 -12.22 -21.84
CA ARG A 216 -22.66 -12.49 -23.23
C ARG A 216 -21.37 -13.29 -23.29
N LYS A 217 -20.41 -13.01 -22.42
CA LYS A 217 -19.12 -13.73 -22.34
C LYS A 217 -19.30 -15.13 -21.73
N ARG A 218 -19.96 -15.24 -20.59
CA ARG A 218 -20.09 -16.51 -19.84
C ARG A 218 -21.18 -17.43 -20.39
N ARG A 219 -22.38 -16.89 -20.64
CA ARG A 219 -23.59 -17.68 -21.00
C ARG A 219 -23.92 -17.61 -22.48
N LYS A 220 -23.12 -16.91 -23.31
CA LYS A 220 -23.37 -16.65 -24.74
C LYS A 220 -24.75 -16.00 -24.99
N ARG A 221 -25.25 -15.21 -24.03
CA ARG A 221 -26.57 -14.54 -24.09
C ARG A 221 -26.46 -13.06 -23.74
N ASN A 222 -27.03 -12.18 -24.56
CA ASN A 222 -27.02 -10.73 -24.34
C ASN A 222 -28.20 -10.27 -23.46
N ILE A 223 -28.28 -10.77 -22.24
CA ILE A 223 -29.36 -10.50 -21.27
C ILE A 223 -28.79 -9.90 -19.99
N GLY A 224 -29.54 -8.99 -19.37
CA GLY A 224 -29.19 -8.45 -18.04
C GLY A 224 -29.54 -9.46 -16.94
N TYR A 225 -29.69 -8.97 -15.72
CA TYR A 225 -30.19 -9.74 -14.58
C TYR A 225 -31.56 -10.36 -14.85
N LEU A 226 -31.76 -11.60 -14.40
CA LEU A 226 -33.06 -12.26 -14.31
C LEU A 226 -33.42 -12.52 -12.85
N PRO A 227 -34.68 -12.29 -12.43
CA PRO A 227 -35.12 -12.58 -11.06
C PRO A 227 -34.81 -14.01 -10.64
N GLY A 228 -34.28 -14.17 -9.43
CA GLY A 228 -33.85 -15.45 -8.86
C GLY A 228 -32.39 -15.84 -9.15
N GLU A 229 -31.68 -15.08 -9.98
CA GLU A 229 -30.22 -15.24 -10.10
C GLU A 229 -29.53 -14.74 -8.83
N ARG A 230 -28.50 -15.48 -8.37
CA ARG A 230 -27.87 -15.27 -7.06
C ARG A 230 -26.56 -14.49 -7.15
N PHE A 231 -26.36 -13.60 -6.17
CA PHE A 231 -25.11 -12.87 -5.98
C PHE A 231 -24.37 -13.40 -4.75
N PHE A 232 -23.07 -13.67 -4.91
CA PHE A 232 -22.16 -13.82 -3.78
C PHE A 232 -21.22 -12.61 -3.70
N ILE A 233 -21.22 -11.92 -2.57
CA ILE A 233 -20.36 -10.76 -2.29
C ILE A 233 -19.21 -11.22 -1.39
N LYS A 234 -18.01 -11.34 -1.97
CA LYS A 234 -16.81 -11.74 -1.24
C LYS A 234 -16.19 -10.53 -0.54
N MET A 235 -16.44 -10.40 0.75
CA MET A 235 -15.82 -9.37 1.59
C MET A 235 -14.42 -9.79 2.03
N ASN A 236 -13.52 -8.85 2.31
CA ASN A 236 -12.31 -9.16 3.06
C ASN A 236 -12.59 -9.07 4.55
N LEU A 237 -12.66 -10.23 5.21
CA LEU A 237 -12.79 -10.34 6.66
C LEU A 237 -11.57 -11.05 7.26
N ALA A 238 -10.37 -10.70 6.78
CA ALA A 238 -9.13 -11.34 7.18
C ALA A 238 -8.87 -11.18 8.69
N ASN A 239 -9.26 -10.03 9.25
CA ASN A 239 -9.25 -9.79 10.69
C ASN A 239 -10.49 -10.33 11.39
N CYS A 240 -11.34 -11.16 10.78
CA CYS A 240 -12.39 -11.92 11.46
C CYS A 240 -12.22 -13.43 11.23
N ASN A 241 -11.08 -13.84 10.68
CA ASN A 241 -10.77 -15.25 10.43
C ASN A 241 -10.91 -16.08 11.72
N ILE A 242 -11.38 -17.32 11.55
CA ILE A 242 -11.70 -18.26 12.63
C ILE A 242 -10.56 -18.49 13.63
N THR A 243 -9.33 -18.23 13.19
CA THR A 243 -8.11 -18.45 13.96
C THR A 243 -7.74 -17.30 14.92
N GLY A 244 -8.37 -16.12 14.89
CA GLY A 244 -7.71 -14.99 15.59
C GLY A 244 -8.45 -13.78 16.12
N SER A 245 -9.68 -13.45 15.70
CA SER A 245 -10.14 -12.07 15.97
C SER A 245 -11.59 -11.85 16.38
N SER A 246 -12.53 -12.72 16.06
CA SER A 246 -13.88 -12.65 16.62
C SER A 246 -14.06 -13.68 17.73
N ASN A 247 -15.01 -13.43 18.63
CA ASN A 247 -15.40 -14.39 19.64
C ASN A 247 -16.34 -15.45 19.01
N PRO A 248 -15.98 -16.75 19.03
CA PRO A 248 -16.79 -17.82 18.44
C PRO A 248 -18.16 -18.04 19.09
N SER A 249 -18.46 -17.47 20.27
CA SER A 249 -19.79 -17.56 20.88
C SER A 249 -20.60 -16.28 20.68
N SER A 250 -20.02 -15.11 20.96
CA SER A 250 -20.77 -13.85 20.91
C SER A 250 -20.79 -13.17 19.54
N ARG A 251 -19.89 -13.55 18.62
CA ARG A 251 -19.64 -12.84 17.34
C ARG A 251 -19.21 -11.39 17.48
N GLU A 252 -18.83 -10.97 18.68
CA GLU A 252 -18.16 -9.69 18.87
C GLU A 252 -16.71 -9.77 18.38
N LEU A 253 -16.23 -8.66 17.80
CA LEU A 253 -14.80 -8.44 17.65
C LEU A 253 -14.14 -8.43 19.04
N ARG A 254 -12.95 -9.04 19.15
CA ARG A 254 -12.20 -9.07 20.41
C ARG A 254 -11.52 -7.72 20.68
N ASP A 255 -11.35 -7.37 21.96
CA ASP A 255 -10.67 -6.15 22.39
C ASP A 255 -9.35 -5.90 21.65
N GLY A 256 -9.21 -4.70 21.09
CA GLY A 256 -8.06 -4.28 20.30
C GLY A 256 -8.05 -4.79 18.85
N ARG A 257 -9.15 -5.41 18.39
CA ARG A 257 -9.35 -5.80 16.99
C ARG A 257 -10.36 -4.90 16.29
N GLU A 258 -11.18 -4.17 17.04
CA GLU A 258 -12.21 -3.26 16.54
C GLU A 258 -11.62 -2.08 15.77
N GLN A 259 -10.37 -1.67 16.08
CA GLN A 259 -9.67 -0.63 15.32
C GLN A 259 -9.04 -1.12 14.01
N ARG A 260 -9.03 -2.43 13.73
CA ARG A 260 -8.44 -2.98 12.50
C ARG A 260 -9.46 -2.92 11.38
N ALA A 261 -9.12 -2.25 10.29
CA ALA A 261 -9.95 -2.19 9.12
C ALA A 261 -9.92 -3.49 8.33
N ASP A 262 -11.12 -3.97 8.04
CA ASP A 262 -11.45 -4.94 7.02
C ASP A 262 -12.36 -4.22 6.00
N THR A 263 -13.04 -4.92 5.10
CA THR A 263 -13.96 -4.24 4.17
C THR A 263 -15.04 -3.49 4.95
N SER A 264 -15.27 -2.22 4.66
CA SER A 264 -16.16 -1.37 5.44
C SER A 264 -17.63 -1.78 5.29
N PRO A 265 -18.40 -1.85 6.41
CA PRO A 265 -19.84 -2.12 6.32
C PRO A 265 -20.57 -1.04 5.50
N HIS A 266 -20.06 0.20 5.48
CA HIS A 266 -20.61 1.31 4.69
C HIS A 266 -20.52 1.10 3.17
N VAL A 267 -19.39 0.57 2.67
CA VAL A 267 -19.21 0.23 1.24
C VAL A 267 -20.13 -0.92 0.85
N ILE A 268 -20.25 -1.92 1.73
CA ILE A 268 -21.17 -3.04 1.53
C ILE A 268 -22.62 -2.58 1.53
N LYS A 269 -23.00 -1.69 2.46
CA LYS A 269 -24.34 -1.13 2.52
C LYS A 269 -24.69 -0.35 1.26
N ALA A 270 -23.77 0.47 0.75
CA ALA A 270 -23.92 1.15 -0.54
C ALA A 270 -24.09 0.17 -1.71
N LEU A 271 -23.32 -0.92 -1.73
CA LEU A 271 -23.46 -1.98 -2.74
C LEU A 271 -24.81 -2.71 -2.64
N LEU A 272 -25.29 -3.03 -1.44
CA LEU A 272 -26.59 -3.66 -1.24
C LEU A 272 -27.73 -2.77 -1.73
N LYS A 273 -27.67 -1.45 -1.46
CA LYS A 273 -28.62 -0.47 -2.03
C LYS A 273 -28.63 -0.51 -3.56
N GLN A 274 -27.46 -0.60 -4.19
CA GLN A 274 -27.36 -0.73 -5.65
C GLN A 274 -28.03 -2.03 -6.16
N LEU A 275 -27.73 -3.18 -5.54
CA LEU A 275 -28.30 -4.46 -5.98
C LEU A 275 -29.81 -4.55 -5.73
N VAL A 276 -30.28 -4.19 -4.54
CA VAL A 276 -31.68 -4.34 -4.15
C VAL A 276 -32.55 -3.25 -4.78
N HIS A 277 -32.17 -1.98 -4.69
CA HIS A 277 -33.04 -0.88 -5.11
C HIS A 277 -32.88 -0.47 -6.57
N VAL A 278 -31.70 -0.68 -7.18
CA VAL A 278 -31.45 -0.30 -8.58
C VAL A 278 -31.59 -1.50 -9.52
N VAL A 279 -30.89 -2.61 -9.23
CA VAL A 279 -30.94 -3.83 -10.07
C VAL A 279 -32.24 -4.59 -9.84
N GLY A 280 -32.78 -4.58 -8.62
CA GLY A 280 -33.99 -5.31 -8.24
C GLY A 280 -33.72 -6.76 -7.87
N VAL A 281 -32.53 -7.05 -7.31
CA VAL A 281 -32.20 -8.37 -6.76
C VAL A 281 -32.97 -8.56 -5.46
N ASN A 282 -33.61 -9.71 -5.27
CA ASN A 282 -34.22 -10.02 -3.99
C ASN A 282 -33.11 -10.22 -2.94
N GLU A 283 -33.27 -9.65 -1.76
CA GLU A 283 -32.31 -9.81 -0.65
C GLU A 283 -31.95 -11.28 -0.37
N SER A 284 -32.94 -12.18 -0.42
CA SER A 284 -32.74 -13.63 -0.21
C SER A 284 -31.89 -14.34 -1.26
N ASP A 285 -31.66 -13.69 -2.42
CA ASP A 285 -30.78 -14.19 -3.48
C ASP A 285 -29.35 -13.63 -3.35
N ILE A 286 -29.08 -12.84 -2.29
CA ILE A 286 -27.76 -12.27 -2.00
C ILE A 286 -27.14 -13.03 -0.82
N PHE A 287 -25.91 -13.48 -1.04
CA PHE A 287 -25.04 -14.11 -0.04
C PHE A 287 -23.81 -13.23 0.13
N ILE A 288 -23.39 -12.98 1.37
CA ILE A 288 -22.30 -12.06 1.65
C ILE A 288 -21.42 -12.53 2.80
N GLY A 289 -20.10 -12.48 2.61
CA GLY A 289 -19.15 -12.71 3.69
C GLY A 289 -17.80 -13.22 3.20
N ASP A 290 -17.10 -13.92 4.09
CA ASP A 290 -15.84 -14.61 3.86
C ASP A 290 -16.00 -16.01 4.45
N THR A 291 -15.81 -17.05 3.64
CA THR A 291 -16.16 -18.42 4.03
C THR A 291 -15.19 -19.02 5.06
N THR A 292 -14.11 -18.31 5.39
CA THR A 292 -13.12 -18.68 6.41
C THR A 292 -13.22 -17.85 7.69
N ALA A 293 -14.21 -16.95 7.78
CA ALA A 293 -14.35 -15.99 8.86
C ALA A 293 -15.69 -16.08 9.58
N TYR A 294 -15.71 -15.58 10.81
CA TYR A 294 -16.97 -15.26 11.50
C TYR A 294 -17.54 -13.97 10.91
N PHE A 295 -18.87 -13.85 10.85
CA PHE A 295 -19.54 -12.60 10.46
C PHE A 295 -19.86 -11.78 11.72
N PRO A 296 -19.07 -10.74 12.04
CA PRO A 296 -19.16 -10.06 13.34
C PRO A 296 -20.46 -9.23 13.51
N ASN A 297 -20.90 -9.02 14.76
CA ASN A 297 -22.11 -8.23 15.08
C ASN A 297 -21.99 -6.78 14.59
N GLN A 298 -20.78 -6.22 14.66
CA GLN A 298 -20.41 -4.89 14.19
C GLN A 298 -20.77 -4.64 12.71
N TYR A 299 -20.84 -5.70 11.92
CA TYR A 299 -21.23 -5.66 10.52
C TYR A 299 -22.68 -6.07 10.36
N TYR A 300 -23.06 -7.17 11.01
CA TYR A 300 -24.40 -7.73 10.94
C TYR A 300 -25.46 -6.69 11.32
N ASP A 301 -25.30 -6.00 12.44
CA ASP A 301 -26.31 -5.06 12.94
C ASP A 301 -26.51 -3.86 11.99
N ILE A 302 -25.43 -3.34 11.40
CA ILE A 302 -25.48 -2.21 10.45
C ILE A 302 -26.21 -2.61 9.16
N LEU A 303 -25.92 -3.82 8.65
CA LEU A 303 -26.44 -4.30 7.37
C LEU A 303 -27.86 -4.86 7.51
N HIS A 304 -28.08 -5.73 8.49
CA HIS A 304 -29.34 -6.44 8.72
C HIS A 304 -30.48 -5.49 9.11
N MET A 305 -30.17 -4.33 9.68
CA MET A 305 -31.17 -3.29 9.99
C MET A 305 -31.93 -2.81 8.74
N GLU A 306 -31.27 -2.77 7.58
CA GLU A 306 -31.88 -2.33 6.31
C GLU A 306 -32.16 -3.50 5.37
N PHE A 307 -31.36 -4.56 5.42
CA PHE A 307 -31.44 -5.72 4.53
C PHE A 307 -31.61 -7.04 5.29
N PRO A 308 -32.70 -7.23 6.04
CA PRO A 308 -32.85 -8.36 6.97
C PRO A 308 -32.96 -9.73 6.28
N SER A 309 -33.23 -9.78 4.98
CA SER A 309 -33.40 -11.06 4.26
C SER A 309 -32.13 -11.50 3.51
N VAL A 310 -31.03 -10.76 3.62
CA VAL A 310 -29.73 -11.13 3.04
C VAL A 310 -29.10 -12.31 3.80
N ASN A 311 -28.45 -13.22 3.08
CA ASN A 311 -27.76 -14.35 3.68
C ASN A 311 -26.34 -13.94 4.10
N TYR A 312 -26.18 -13.55 5.37
CA TYR A 312 -24.87 -13.24 5.96
C TYR A 312 -24.09 -14.52 6.26
N ILE A 313 -23.06 -14.80 5.47
CA ILE A 313 -22.25 -16.01 5.55
C ILE A 313 -21.35 -15.97 6.78
N ASP A 314 -21.52 -16.95 7.64
CA ASP A 314 -20.66 -17.21 8.78
C ASP A 314 -20.03 -18.59 8.63
N HIS A 315 -18.77 -18.73 9.03
CA HIS A 315 -18.11 -20.02 9.01
C HIS A 315 -18.94 -21.08 9.77
N TYR A 316 -19.55 -20.76 10.91
CA TYR A 316 -20.42 -21.68 11.64
C TYR A 316 -21.89 -21.25 11.62
N LEU A 317 -22.78 -22.19 11.98
CA LEU A 317 -24.16 -21.85 12.30
C LEU A 317 -24.21 -20.88 13.48
N ALA A 318 -24.80 -19.70 13.26
CA ALA A 318 -25.03 -18.67 14.26
C ALA A 318 -26.42 -18.05 14.04
N GLU A 319 -26.99 -17.48 15.09
CA GLU A 319 -28.31 -16.84 15.02
C GLU A 319 -28.31 -15.72 13.97
N GLY A 320 -29.33 -15.74 13.10
CA GLY A 320 -29.52 -14.78 12.01
C GLY A 320 -28.55 -14.92 10.82
N ARG A 321 -27.62 -15.88 10.86
CA ARG A 321 -26.57 -16.03 9.85
C ARG A 321 -26.66 -17.37 9.13
N HIS A 322 -26.12 -17.40 7.92
CA HIS A 322 -26.10 -18.57 7.06
C HIS A 322 -24.76 -19.30 7.20
N PRO A 323 -24.73 -20.58 7.62
CA PRO A 323 -23.48 -21.32 7.76
C PRO A 323 -22.86 -21.62 6.39
N VAL A 324 -21.53 -21.65 6.33
CA VAL A 324 -20.81 -22.23 5.19
C VAL A 324 -21.11 -23.73 5.10
N SER A 325 -21.33 -24.23 3.88
CA SER A 325 -21.42 -25.67 3.65
C SER A 325 -20.63 -26.10 2.40
N GLU A 326 -20.26 -27.38 2.38
CA GLU A 326 -19.48 -27.97 1.29
C GLU A 326 -20.31 -28.14 0.02
N SER A 327 -19.70 -27.87 -1.14
CA SER A 327 -20.19 -28.34 -2.42
C SER A 327 -19.35 -29.52 -2.93
N TYR A 328 -19.70 -30.04 -4.11
CA TYR A 328 -18.94 -31.09 -4.80
C TYR A 328 -18.12 -30.54 -5.98
N LEU A 329 -17.93 -29.21 -6.08
CA LEU A 329 -17.11 -28.60 -7.12
C LEU A 329 -15.64 -28.56 -6.68
N PRO A 330 -14.77 -29.39 -7.25
CA PRO A 330 -13.37 -29.46 -6.84
C PRO A 330 -12.60 -28.23 -7.31
N VAL A 331 -11.52 -27.91 -6.60
CA VAL A 331 -10.50 -26.94 -7.01
C VAL A 331 -9.18 -27.69 -7.12
N TYR A 332 -8.56 -27.65 -8.30
CA TYR A 332 -7.24 -28.22 -8.54
C TYR A 332 -6.18 -27.13 -8.44
N TRP A 333 -5.00 -27.49 -7.96
CA TRP A 333 -3.84 -26.61 -7.88
C TRP A 333 -2.86 -26.96 -8.98
N SER A 334 -2.42 -25.97 -9.75
CA SER A 334 -1.60 -26.12 -10.95
C SER A 334 -0.11 -26.40 -10.65
N THR A 335 0.14 -27.20 -9.63
CA THR A 335 1.48 -27.58 -9.17
C THR A 335 1.54 -29.07 -8.83
N PRO A 336 2.64 -29.77 -9.16
CA PRO A 336 2.86 -31.14 -8.71
C PRO A 336 2.92 -31.27 -7.18
N ASP A 337 3.20 -30.20 -6.45
CA ASP A 337 3.29 -30.21 -4.97
C ASP A 337 1.93 -30.48 -4.29
N ALA A 338 0.83 -30.33 -5.01
CA ALA A 338 -0.50 -30.69 -4.54
C ALA A 338 -0.80 -32.19 -4.69
N ALA A 339 0.07 -32.98 -5.35
CA ALA A 339 -0.14 -34.40 -5.52
C ALA A 339 -0.13 -35.15 -4.17
N GLY A 340 -1.18 -35.92 -3.91
CA GLY A 340 -1.35 -36.67 -2.66
C GLY A 340 -1.90 -35.85 -1.49
N LYS A 341 -2.18 -34.56 -1.69
CA LYS A 341 -2.89 -33.70 -0.73
C LYS A 341 -4.40 -33.90 -0.80
N GLU A 342 -5.09 -33.48 0.25
CA GLU A 342 -6.55 -33.40 0.25
C GLU A 342 -7.03 -32.42 -0.82
N LEU A 343 -8.13 -32.78 -1.49
CA LEU A 343 -8.71 -32.00 -2.58
C LEU A 343 -9.60 -30.89 -2.01
N ASP A 344 -9.40 -29.68 -2.51
CA ASP A 344 -10.23 -28.53 -2.18
C ASP A 344 -11.58 -28.59 -2.90
N TYR A 345 -12.60 -28.06 -2.24
CA TYR A 345 -13.93 -27.85 -2.82
C TYR A 345 -14.40 -26.43 -2.57
N LEU A 346 -15.14 -25.87 -3.54
CA LEU A 346 -15.77 -24.58 -3.34
C LEU A 346 -16.93 -24.68 -2.31
N PRO A 347 -17.13 -23.65 -1.48
CA PRO A 347 -18.37 -23.47 -0.71
C PRO A 347 -19.62 -23.48 -1.59
N ASP A 348 -20.73 -23.99 -1.07
CA ASP A 348 -22.00 -24.09 -1.79
C ASP A 348 -22.56 -22.74 -2.24
N CYS A 349 -22.44 -21.70 -1.41
CA CYS A 349 -22.88 -20.35 -1.72
C CYS A 349 -22.14 -19.74 -2.92
N ILE A 350 -20.87 -20.11 -3.13
CA ILE A 350 -20.05 -19.72 -4.29
C ILE A 350 -20.39 -20.61 -5.50
N ALA A 351 -20.48 -21.92 -5.28
CA ALA A 351 -20.85 -22.89 -6.30
C ALA A 351 -22.19 -22.56 -6.96
N GLN A 352 -23.17 -22.14 -6.16
CA GLN A 352 -24.53 -21.81 -6.60
C GLN A 352 -24.71 -20.36 -7.06
N ALA A 353 -23.71 -19.49 -6.88
CA ALA A 353 -23.80 -18.10 -7.32
C ALA A 353 -23.85 -18.00 -8.85
N ASP A 354 -24.67 -17.08 -9.36
CA ASP A 354 -24.69 -16.68 -10.77
C ASP A 354 -23.66 -15.59 -11.05
N TYR A 355 -23.43 -14.73 -10.06
CA TYR A 355 -22.53 -13.59 -10.09
C TYR A 355 -21.73 -13.49 -8.79
N ILE A 356 -20.45 -13.15 -8.90
CA ILE A 356 -19.61 -12.78 -7.75
C ILE A 356 -19.28 -11.30 -7.82
N ILE A 357 -19.28 -10.62 -6.68
CA ILE A 357 -18.68 -9.30 -6.51
C ILE A 357 -17.56 -9.43 -5.49
N ASN A 358 -16.32 -9.14 -5.90
CA ASN A 358 -15.15 -9.24 -5.03
C ASN A 358 -14.86 -7.86 -4.43
N VAL A 359 -14.98 -7.75 -3.11
CA VAL A 359 -14.89 -6.47 -2.37
C VAL A 359 -13.74 -6.52 -1.36
N PRO A 360 -12.47 -6.45 -1.81
CA PRO A 360 -11.33 -6.44 -0.91
C PRO A 360 -11.19 -5.10 -0.20
N VAL A 361 -10.48 -5.08 0.93
CA VAL A 361 -9.89 -3.87 1.50
C VAL A 361 -8.45 -3.73 1.01
N MET A 362 -8.02 -2.50 0.70
CA MET A 362 -6.67 -2.20 0.25
C MET A 362 -5.68 -2.21 1.42
N LYS A 363 -4.69 -3.11 1.40
CA LYS A 363 -3.60 -3.15 2.39
C LYS A 363 -2.26 -3.48 1.76
N GLY A 364 -1.19 -2.92 2.34
CA GLY A 364 0.16 -3.46 2.16
C GLY A 364 0.30 -4.83 2.83
N HIS A 365 1.34 -5.59 2.48
CA HIS A 365 1.68 -6.86 3.13
C HIS A 365 3.14 -7.23 2.84
N ALA A 366 3.78 -8.00 3.70
CA ALA A 366 5.12 -8.55 3.43
C ALA A 366 5.10 -9.81 2.59
N ALA A 367 3.93 -10.13 2.05
CA ALA A 367 3.67 -11.29 1.21
C ALA A 367 2.81 -10.80 0.02
N GLY A 368 3.25 -9.70 -0.59
CA GLY A 368 2.57 -8.99 -1.68
C GLY A 368 1.62 -7.90 -1.22
N ILE A 369 0.52 -7.70 -1.93
CA ILE A 369 -0.50 -6.70 -1.60
C ILE A 369 -1.83 -7.39 -1.28
N THR A 370 -2.66 -6.76 -0.45
CA THR A 370 -4.01 -7.24 -0.14
C THR A 370 -4.99 -6.42 -0.97
N VAL A 371 -5.46 -7.04 -2.05
CA VAL A 371 -6.43 -6.51 -3.02
C VAL A 371 -7.28 -7.69 -3.54
N CYS A 372 -7.76 -7.68 -4.79
CA CYS A 372 -8.80 -8.59 -5.26
C CYS A 372 -8.35 -10.06 -5.28
N ALA A 373 -7.19 -10.36 -5.87
CA ALA A 373 -6.71 -11.73 -5.98
C ALA A 373 -6.52 -12.37 -4.60
N LYS A 374 -5.83 -11.67 -3.70
CA LYS A 374 -5.53 -12.16 -2.35
C LYS A 374 -6.79 -12.32 -1.48
N ASN A 375 -7.87 -11.59 -1.78
CA ASN A 375 -9.14 -11.76 -1.09
C ASN A 375 -9.76 -13.15 -1.32
N HIS A 376 -9.38 -13.86 -2.40
CA HIS A 376 -9.84 -15.22 -2.66
C HIS A 376 -9.26 -16.27 -1.70
N TYR A 377 -8.23 -15.96 -0.91
CA TYR A 377 -7.81 -16.85 0.17
C TYR A 377 -8.91 -17.13 1.21
N GLY A 378 -9.91 -16.25 1.31
CA GLY A 378 -11.11 -16.48 2.11
C GLY A 378 -12.30 -17.08 1.33
N SER A 379 -12.09 -17.61 0.13
CA SER A 379 -13.16 -18.20 -0.72
C SER A 379 -13.21 -19.72 -0.67
N LEU A 380 -12.35 -20.35 0.13
CA LEU A 380 -12.37 -21.77 0.41
C LEU A 380 -13.05 -22.02 1.76
N ILE A 381 -13.38 -23.28 2.02
CA ILE A 381 -13.95 -23.70 3.32
C ILE A 381 -12.86 -23.74 4.40
N ARG A 382 -11.60 -23.87 3.99
CA ARG A 382 -10.44 -23.91 4.87
C ARG A 382 -9.63 -22.62 4.84
N SER A 383 -8.79 -22.43 5.85
CA SER A 383 -7.73 -21.44 5.79
C SER A 383 -6.67 -21.82 4.73
N PRO A 384 -5.87 -20.85 4.24
CA PRO A 384 -4.79 -21.11 3.29
C PRO A 384 -3.78 -22.18 3.72
N VAL A 385 -3.60 -22.36 5.03
CA VAL A 385 -2.66 -23.33 5.64
C VAL A 385 -3.28 -24.69 5.95
N GLY A 386 -4.51 -24.96 5.50
CA GLY A 386 -5.15 -26.27 5.69
C GLY A 386 -5.96 -26.41 6.98
N THR A 387 -6.27 -25.31 7.67
CA THR A 387 -7.04 -25.36 8.92
C THR A 387 -8.53 -25.25 8.64
N ILE A 388 -9.33 -26.18 9.16
CA ILE A 388 -10.79 -26.13 9.20
C ILE A 388 -11.22 -26.32 10.65
N TRP A 389 -12.10 -25.46 11.18
CA TRP A 389 -12.63 -25.60 12.54
C TRP A 389 -11.57 -25.64 13.66
N GLY A 390 -10.36 -25.11 13.41
CA GLY A 390 -9.23 -25.17 14.36
C GLY A 390 -8.42 -26.46 14.31
N GLU A 391 -8.77 -27.40 13.43
CA GLU A 391 -8.04 -28.62 13.14
C GLU A 391 -7.26 -28.49 11.83
N ASN A 392 -6.10 -29.13 11.75
CA ASN A 392 -5.25 -29.11 10.55
C ASN A 392 -5.46 -30.37 9.73
N TYR A 393 -5.63 -30.18 8.43
CA TYR A 393 -5.83 -31.21 7.42
C TYR A 393 -4.71 -31.14 6.38
N ASP A 394 -4.46 -32.23 5.65
CA ASP A 394 -3.35 -32.29 4.69
C ASP A 394 -3.70 -31.70 3.32
N TYR A 395 -4.27 -30.51 3.31
CA TYR A 395 -4.47 -29.74 2.08
C TYR A 395 -3.15 -29.18 1.56
N TYR A 396 -3.14 -28.84 0.27
CA TYR A 396 -2.04 -28.07 -0.28
C TYR A 396 -1.97 -26.69 0.41
N ASN A 397 -0.81 -26.40 1.01
CA ASN A 397 -0.58 -25.16 1.75
C ASN A 397 -0.32 -24.01 0.77
N LEU A 398 -1.31 -23.12 0.64
CA LEU A 398 -1.23 -22.00 -0.30
C LEU A 398 -0.18 -20.98 0.12
N HIS A 399 0.27 -21.02 1.38
CA HIS A 399 1.30 -20.11 1.86
C HIS A 399 2.71 -20.45 1.37
N ASP A 400 2.96 -21.69 0.92
CA ASP A 400 4.28 -22.13 0.45
C ASP A 400 4.77 -21.33 -0.78
N ASN A 401 3.84 -20.71 -1.52
CA ASN A 401 4.11 -19.87 -2.68
C ASN A 401 3.78 -18.39 -2.44
N LEU A 402 3.79 -17.93 -1.18
CA LEU A 402 3.64 -16.50 -0.90
C LEU A 402 4.87 -15.70 -1.39
N PRO A 403 4.67 -14.46 -1.87
CA PRO A 403 5.76 -13.60 -2.27
C PRO A 403 6.39 -12.92 -1.04
N SER A 404 7.01 -13.72 -0.17
CA SER A 404 7.70 -13.33 1.06
C SER A 404 9.04 -14.04 1.16
N PRO A 405 10.01 -13.55 1.97
CA PRO A 405 11.32 -14.20 2.07
C PRO A 405 11.24 -15.62 2.65
N PRO A 406 12.26 -16.48 2.40
CA PRO A 406 12.20 -17.91 2.73
C PRO A 406 12.08 -18.20 4.23
N ASP A 407 12.57 -17.30 5.08
CA ASP A 407 12.43 -17.37 6.54
C ASP A 407 10.98 -17.17 7.02
N SER A 408 10.09 -16.74 6.12
CA SER A 408 8.68 -16.45 6.34
C SER A 408 7.78 -17.40 5.55
N TYR A 409 8.29 -18.58 5.19
CA TYR A 409 7.59 -19.65 4.45
C TYR A 409 7.21 -19.32 2.99
N GLY A 410 7.84 -18.32 2.36
CA GLY A 410 7.52 -17.93 0.99
C GLY A 410 8.69 -18.00 0.00
N LEU A 411 8.38 -17.67 -1.25
CA LEU A 411 9.30 -17.58 -2.38
C LEU A 411 9.38 -16.12 -2.87
N PRO A 412 10.45 -15.37 -2.53
CA PRO A 412 10.71 -14.07 -3.14
C PRO A 412 11.11 -14.26 -4.60
N GLY A 413 11.15 -13.15 -5.36
CA GLY A 413 11.43 -13.16 -6.78
C GLY A 413 10.20 -13.38 -7.65
N ARG A 414 10.44 -13.46 -8.96
CA ARG A 414 9.42 -13.62 -9.99
C ARG A 414 9.60 -14.89 -10.80
N GLY A 415 8.53 -15.28 -11.51
CA GLY A 415 8.51 -16.49 -12.33
C GLY A 415 8.29 -17.75 -11.49
N TYR A 416 7.44 -17.64 -10.46
CA TYR A 416 7.01 -18.79 -9.67
C TYR A 416 5.52 -19.03 -9.86
N TYR A 417 5.11 -20.28 -9.69
CA TYR A 417 3.70 -20.62 -9.56
C TYR A 417 3.08 -19.82 -8.40
N ARG A 418 1.94 -19.17 -8.65
CA ARG A 418 1.18 -18.46 -7.61
C ARG A 418 -0.25 -19.02 -7.53
N PRO A 419 -0.67 -19.62 -6.40
CA PRO A 419 -2.01 -20.22 -6.26
C PRO A 419 -3.15 -19.20 -6.39
N LEU A 420 -2.85 -17.90 -6.24
CA LEU A 420 -3.81 -16.83 -6.50
C LEU A 420 -4.32 -16.85 -7.94
N VAL A 421 -3.49 -17.23 -8.92
CA VAL A 421 -3.85 -17.25 -10.33
C VAL A 421 -4.90 -18.34 -10.61
N ASP A 422 -4.75 -19.51 -9.99
CA ASP A 422 -5.76 -20.58 -10.03
C ASP A 422 -7.11 -20.08 -9.49
N LEU A 423 -7.12 -19.41 -8.33
CA LEU A 423 -8.34 -18.85 -7.73
C LEU A 423 -8.98 -17.77 -8.62
N MET A 424 -8.17 -16.90 -9.23
CA MET A 424 -8.66 -15.85 -10.15
C MET A 424 -9.23 -16.42 -11.45
N GLY A 425 -8.69 -17.55 -11.93
CA GLY A 425 -9.09 -18.14 -13.20
C GLY A 425 -10.13 -19.26 -13.11
N HIS A 426 -10.35 -19.83 -11.92
CA HIS A 426 -11.31 -20.92 -11.72
C HIS A 426 -12.72 -20.55 -12.20
N ARG A 427 -13.33 -21.43 -12.99
CA ARG A 427 -14.57 -21.24 -13.77
C ARG A 427 -15.77 -20.90 -12.89
N GLU A 428 -15.82 -21.52 -11.72
CA GLU A 428 -16.88 -21.35 -10.73
C GLU A 428 -16.52 -20.40 -9.57
N LEU A 429 -15.35 -19.75 -9.63
CA LEU A 429 -14.92 -18.73 -8.69
C LEU A 429 -14.57 -17.42 -9.42
N GLY A 430 -13.29 -17.17 -9.75
CA GLY A 430 -12.88 -15.89 -10.31
C GLY A 430 -13.58 -15.53 -11.62
N ALA A 431 -13.88 -16.52 -12.48
CA ALA A 431 -14.63 -16.30 -13.72
C ALA A 431 -16.13 -15.99 -13.52
N LYS A 432 -16.66 -16.09 -12.29
CA LYS A 432 -18.00 -15.59 -11.92
C LYS A 432 -18.01 -14.11 -11.53
N THR A 433 -16.85 -13.48 -11.39
CA THR A 433 -16.78 -12.11 -10.87
C THR A 433 -17.25 -11.11 -11.92
N VAL A 434 -18.34 -10.41 -11.64
CA VAL A 434 -18.90 -9.37 -12.52
C VAL A 434 -18.35 -7.98 -12.21
N LEU A 435 -17.92 -7.77 -10.96
CA LEU A 435 -17.41 -6.50 -10.44
C LEU A 435 -16.34 -6.76 -9.38
N TYR A 436 -15.23 -6.06 -9.52
CA TYR A 436 -14.21 -5.89 -8.48
C TYR A 436 -14.38 -4.49 -7.91
N LEU A 437 -14.57 -4.38 -6.59
CA LEU A 437 -14.80 -3.12 -5.88
C LEU A 437 -13.86 -3.04 -4.68
N VAL A 438 -12.70 -2.41 -4.84
CA VAL A 438 -11.73 -2.24 -3.74
C VAL A 438 -12.21 -1.14 -2.82
N ASP A 439 -12.35 -1.47 -1.54
CA ASP A 439 -12.51 -0.52 -0.45
C ASP A 439 -11.13 0.04 -0.04
N ALA A 440 -10.99 1.35 -0.17
CA ALA A 440 -9.83 2.11 0.24
C ALA A 440 -10.25 3.31 1.12
N LEU A 441 -11.35 3.22 1.87
CA LEU A 441 -11.71 4.24 2.85
C LEU A 441 -10.66 4.32 3.97
N TYR A 442 -10.30 3.15 4.52
CA TYR A 442 -9.31 3.00 5.58
C TYR A 442 -8.26 1.94 5.19
N CYS A 443 -7.19 2.37 4.51
CA CYS A 443 -6.15 1.46 4.04
C CYS A 443 -5.18 1.05 5.17
N GLY A 444 -4.75 -0.21 5.18
CA GLY A 444 -3.82 -0.75 6.19
C GLY A 444 -2.38 -0.89 5.69
N TYR A 445 -1.40 -0.47 6.50
CA TYR A 445 0.03 -0.63 6.17
C TYR A 445 0.44 -2.10 6.02
N TYR A 446 -0.18 -2.97 6.83
CA TYR A 446 0.17 -4.37 6.96
C TYR A 446 -1.08 -5.26 7.10
N TRP A 447 -0.90 -6.58 7.10
CA TRP A 447 -1.99 -7.57 7.03
C TRP A 447 -3.00 -7.47 8.17
N GLN A 448 -2.56 -7.00 9.34
CA GLN A 448 -3.39 -6.77 10.52
C GLN A 448 -4.43 -5.69 10.28
N GLY A 449 -4.32 -4.90 9.21
CA GLY A 449 -5.31 -3.89 8.85
C GLY A 449 -5.36 -2.71 9.82
N GLU A 450 -4.29 -2.39 10.55
CA GLU A 450 -4.25 -1.11 11.27
C GLU A 450 -4.28 0.03 10.22
N PRO A 451 -5.29 0.92 10.25
CA PRO A 451 -5.44 1.96 9.25
C PRO A 451 -4.41 3.06 9.39
N TYR A 452 -3.94 3.62 8.28
CA TYR A 452 -3.04 4.77 8.26
C TYR A 452 -3.56 5.84 7.31
N ARG A 453 -3.40 7.10 7.72
CA ARG A 453 -3.55 8.26 6.84
C ARG A 453 -2.41 8.29 5.82
N TRP A 454 -2.72 8.70 4.60
CA TRP A 454 -1.79 8.70 3.48
C TRP A 454 -1.17 10.06 3.28
N HIS A 455 0.14 10.10 3.03
CA HIS A 455 0.87 11.35 2.81
C HIS A 455 0.95 11.73 1.34
N SER A 456 0.88 10.74 0.45
CA SER A 456 0.93 10.94 -0.99
C SER A 456 -0.24 11.83 -1.47
N PRO A 457 -0.03 12.66 -2.51
CA PRO A 457 -1.14 13.39 -3.13
C PRO A 457 -2.18 12.42 -3.72
N PRO A 458 -3.49 12.69 -3.54
CA PRO A 458 -4.11 13.92 -3.02
C PRO A 458 -4.45 13.90 -1.52
N PHE A 459 -3.95 12.92 -0.76
CA PHE A 459 -4.43 12.64 0.60
C PHE A 459 -3.80 13.55 1.66
N TYR A 460 -2.55 14.01 1.47
CA TYR A 460 -1.90 15.05 2.28
C TYR A 460 -1.97 14.89 3.81
N GLY A 461 -1.88 13.65 4.29
CA GLY A 461 -1.95 13.31 5.71
C GLY A 461 -3.36 13.00 6.21
N ASP A 462 -4.33 12.80 5.31
CA ASP A 462 -5.70 12.39 5.61
C ASP A 462 -5.97 10.92 5.24
N TRP A 463 -7.16 10.42 5.55
CA TRP A 463 -7.62 9.11 5.11
C TRP A 463 -7.68 9.03 3.59
N PRO A 464 -7.43 7.84 2.99
CA PRO A 464 -7.49 7.72 1.55
C PRO A 464 -8.89 7.89 0.99
N SER A 465 -9.95 7.68 1.80
CA SER A 465 -11.34 8.01 1.48
C SER A 465 -11.74 7.64 0.05
N SER A 466 -11.38 6.43 -0.37
CA SER A 466 -11.43 6.02 -1.78
C SER A 466 -12.19 4.72 -2.00
N VAL A 467 -12.76 4.58 -3.20
CA VAL A 467 -13.20 3.29 -3.75
C VAL A 467 -12.64 3.12 -5.16
N PHE A 468 -12.28 1.89 -5.52
CA PHE A 468 -11.86 1.54 -6.87
C PHE A 468 -12.77 0.48 -7.47
N ALA A 469 -13.09 0.59 -8.77
CA ALA A 469 -13.97 -0.35 -9.44
C ALA A 469 -13.43 -0.78 -10.81
N SER A 470 -13.57 -2.07 -11.14
CA SER A 470 -13.21 -2.62 -12.45
C SER A 470 -13.98 -3.91 -12.78
N GLN A 471 -13.92 -4.33 -14.05
CA GLN A 471 -14.24 -5.69 -14.49
C GLN A 471 -12.99 -6.47 -14.93
N ASP A 472 -11.80 -5.87 -14.83
CA ASP A 472 -10.51 -6.49 -15.12
C ASP A 472 -9.75 -6.73 -13.81
N PRO A 473 -9.61 -7.99 -13.36
CA PRO A 473 -8.97 -8.30 -12.07
C PRO A 473 -7.49 -7.94 -12.03
N VAL A 474 -6.80 -8.04 -13.17
CA VAL A 474 -5.37 -7.77 -13.24
C VAL A 474 -5.14 -6.26 -13.24
N ALA A 475 -5.95 -5.51 -13.99
CA ALA A 475 -5.82 -4.06 -14.06
C ALA A 475 -6.08 -3.39 -12.70
N ILE A 476 -7.13 -3.81 -11.97
CA ILE A 476 -7.44 -3.19 -10.67
C ILE A 476 -6.39 -3.50 -9.61
N ASP A 477 -5.83 -4.72 -9.60
CA ASP A 477 -4.74 -5.08 -8.68
C ASP A 477 -3.42 -4.38 -9.07
N SER A 478 -3.20 -4.12 -10.37
CA SER A 478 -2.07 -3.29 -10.86
C SER A 478 -2.17 -1.85 -10.40
N VAL A 479 -3.36 -1.25 -10.51
CA VAL A 479 -3.60 0.11 -9.99
C VAL A 479 -3.45 0.12 -8.48
N GLY A 480 -4.03 -0.85 -7.77
CA GLY A 480 -3.86 -0.98 -6.31
C GLY A 480 -2.40 -1.11 -5.89
N TYR A 481 -1.59 -1.86 -6.65
CA TYR A 481 -0.15 -1.95 -6.46
C TYR A 481 0.51 -0.57 -6.56
N ASP A 482 0.23 0.19 -7.62
CA ASP A 482 0.85 1.49 -7.85
C ASP A 482 0.55 2.49 -6.73
N PHE A 483 -0.70 2.54 -6.25
CA PHE A 483 -1.08 3.38 -5.10
C PHE A 483 -0.36 2.95 -3.81
N LEU A 484 -0.31 1.65 -3.51
CA LEU A 484 0.38 1.14 -2.33
C LEU A 484 1.90 1.33 -2.41
N LYS A 485 2.49 1.21 -3.61
CA LYS A 485 3.92 1.41 -3.86
C LYS A 485 4.32 2.87 -3.71
N MET A 486 3.48 3.79 -4.20
CA MET A 486 3.63 5.24 -4.00
C MET A 486 3.59 5.61 -2.51
N GLU A 487 2.61 5.09 -1.76
CA GLU A 487 2.44 5.45 -0.35
C GLU A 487 3.46 4.72 0.56
N TRP A 488 3.65 3.41 0.37
CA TRP A 488 4.47 2.55 1.24
C TRP A 488 5.46 1.69 0.46
N PRO A 489 6.47 2.29 -0.20
CA PRO A 489 7.42 1.53 -1.03
C PRO A 489 8.21 0.49 -0.24
N ALA A 490 8.45 0.74 1.06
CA ALA A 490 9.19 -0.18 1.92
C ALA A 490 8.46 -1.53 2.13
N ILE A 491 7.14 -1.52 2.38
CA ILE A 491 6.40 -2.77 2.59
C ILE A 491 6.14 -3.48 1.26
N VAL A 492 5.80 -2.72 0.20
CA VAL A 492 5.46 -3.29 -1.10
C VAL A 492 6.67 -3.89 -1.81
N SER A 493 7.86 -3.31 -1.68
CA SER A 493 9.08 -3.87 -2.29
C SER A 493 9.91 -4.71 -1.33
N GLY A 494 9.78 -4.47 -0.02
CA GLY A 494 10.70 -4.99 0.98
C GLY A 494 10.09 -5.85 2.07
N GLY A 495 8.76 -5.97 2.12
CA GLY A 495 8.08 -6.73 3.15
C GLY A 495 8.61 -6.46 4.56
N LEU A 496 8.94 -7.52 5.32
CA LEU A 496 9.37 -7.44 6.73
C LEU A 496 10.86 -7.11 6.93
N TRP A 497 11.70 -7.29 5.91
CA TRP A 497 13.15 -7.45 6.11
C TRP A 497 14.01 -6.35 5.48
N GLY A 498 13.37 -5.36 4.84
CA GLY A 498 14.01 -4.19 4.26
C GLY A 498 13.74 -4.05 2.76
N ALA A 499 13.93 -2.84 2.24
CA ALA A 499 13.61 -2.49 0.85
C ALA A 499 14.23 -3.49 -0.14
N GLY A 500 13.40 -4.02 -1.05
CA GLY A 500 13.82 -4.94 -2.10
C GLY A 500 13.85 -6.42 -1.71
N SER A 501 13.62 -6.80 -0.45
CA SER A 501 13.68 -8.21 -0.02
C SER A 501 12.62 -9.12 -0.66
N LEU A 502 11.56 -8.55 -1.25
CA LEU A 502 10.59 -9.33 -2.02
C LEU A 502 11.07 -9.62 -3.44
N GLU A 503 12.14 -8.97 -3.92
CA GLU A 503 12.71 -9.18 -5.26
C GLU A 503 11.66 -9.06 -6.38
N GLY A 504 10.73 -8.11 -6.24
CA GLY A 504 9.64 -7.88 -7.18
C GLY A 504 8.46 -8.86 -7.05
N ALA A 505 8.48 -9.78 -6.09
CA ALA A 505 7.47 -10.84 -5.92
C ALA A 505 6.07 -10.30 -5.63
N ALA A 506 5.95 -9.09 -5.08
CA ALA A 506 4.66 -8.52 -4.70
C ALA A 506 3.66 -8.40 -5.85
N GLN A 507 4.15 -8.35 -7.10
CA GLN A 507 3.35 -8.34 -8.33
C GLN A 507 3.59 -9.55 -9.23
N ASP A 508 4.25 -10.60 -8.72
CA ASP A 508 4.51 -11.80 -9.50
C ASP A 508 3.21 -12.49 -9.93
N TYR A 509 2.25 -12.62 -9.02
CA TYR A 509 0.93 -13.16 -9.38
C TYR A 509 0.20 -12.32 -10.43
N ILE A 510 0.47 -11.00 -10.50
CA ILE A 510 -0.14 -10.10 -11.49
C ILE A 510 0.44 -10.39 -12.88
N HIS A 511 1.76 -10.62 -12.97
CA HIS A 511 2.43 -11.04 -14.21
C HIS A 511 1.95 -12.42 -14.67
N GLU A 512 1.93 -13.37 -13.74
CA GLU A 512 1.46 -14.73 -13.98
C GLU A 512 0.00 -14.73 -14.45
N ALA A 513 -0.87 -13.92 -13.84
CA ALA A 513 -2.27 -13.79 -14.25
C ALA A 513 -2.42 -13.08 -15.61
N ALA A 514 -1.65 -12.01 -15.85
CA ALA A 514 -1.68 -11.29 -17.12
C ALA A 514 -1.25 -12.17 -18.29
N LEU A 515 -0.32 -13.10 -18.06
CA LEU A 515 0.25 -14.00 -19.05
C LEU A 515 -0.09 -15.47 -18.78
N ALA A 516 -1.25 -15.79 -18.21
CA ALA A 516 -1.57 -17.16 -17.78
C ALA A 516 -1.50 -18.23 -18.90
N ASP A 517 -1.61 -17.81 -20.16
CA ASP A 517 -1.41 -18.64 -21.35
C ASP A 517 0.07 -18.95 -21.66
N SER A 518 0.99 -18.11 -21.19
CA SER A 518 2.44 -18.29 -21.31
C SER A 518 3.16 -17.59 -20.14
N PRO A 519 2.95 -18.06 -18.90
CA PRO A 519 3.37 -17.31 -17.72
C PRO A 519 4.88 -17.35 -17.54
N PRO A 520 5.50 -16.33 -16.91
CA PRO A 520 6.93 -16.32 -16.62
C PRO A 520 7.46 -17.55 -15.87
N SER A 521 6.62 -18.21 -15.07
CA SER A 521 6.95 -19.45 -14.35
C SER A 521 6.90 -20.73 -15.19
N ASP A 522 6.49 -20.65 -16.46
CA ASP A 522 6.15 -21.80 -17.32
C ASP A 522 5.01 -22.69 -16.78
N THR A 523 4.33 -22.30 -15.69
CA THR A 523 3.23 -23.07 -15.10
C THR A 523 2.12 -23.32 -16.12
N PHE A 524 1.58 -24.54 -16.14
CA PHE A 524 0.33 -24.85 -16.83
C PHE A 524 -0.84 -24.60 -15.88
N TYR A 525 -1.35 -23.37 -15.86
CA TYR A 525 -2.50 -23.03 -15.01
C TYR A 525 -3.77 -23.72 -15.55
N ASP A 526 -4.30 -24.66 -14.78
CA ASP A 526 -5.51 -25.46 -15.04
C ASP A 526 -6.21 -25.80 -13.70
N PRO A 527 -6.93 -24.83 -13.11
CA PRO A 527 -7.61 -25.03 -11.84
C PRO A 527 -8.83 -25.95 -11.92
N GLU A 528 -9.23 -26.37 -13.14
CA GLU A 528 -10.33 -27.30 -13.40
C GLU A 528 -9.84 -28.75 -13.52
N GLY A 529 -8.54 -28.96 -13.72
CA GLY A 529 -7.95 -30.27 -13.97
C GLY A 529 -8.46 -30.93 -15.26
N ASP A 530 -8.94 -30.14 -16.23
CA ASP A 530 -9.57 -30.63 -17.46
C ASP A 530 -8.61 -30.67 -18.67
N GLY A 531 -7.34 -30.29 -18.45
CA GLY A 531 -6.29 -30.24 -19.46
C GLY A 531 -6.34 -29.00 -20.35
N ILE A 532 -7.18 -28.01 -20.04
CA ILE A 532 -7.29 -26.76 -20.78
C ILE A 532 -6.50 -25.68 -20.06
N ARG A 533 -5.46 -25.17 -20.73
CA ARG A 533 -4.65 -24.07 -20.23
C ARG A 533 -5.48 -22.79 -20.09
N MET A 534 -5.30 -22.09 -18.97
CA MET A 534 -5.87 -20.78 -18.73
C MET A 534 -5.37 -19.73 -19.73
N GLU A 535 -6.25 -18.80 -20.11
CA GLU A 535 -5.90 -17.62 -20.91
C GLU A 535 -5.61 -16.40 -20.01
N SER A 536 -4.86 -15.42 -20.52
CA SER A 536 -4.63 -14.10 -19.90
C SER A 536 -5.87 -13.56 -19.17
N LEU A 537 -5.75 -13.36 -17.85
CA LEU A 537 -6.84 -12.97 -16.96
C LEU A 537 -7.16 -11.47 -16.97
N GLY A 538 -6.35 -10.65 -17.65
CA GLY A 538 -6.46 -9.20 -17.65
C GLY A 538 -5.17 -8.54 -18.13
N VAL A 539 -5.10 -7.21 -18.03
CA VAL A 539 -3.93 -6.44 -18.44
C VAL A 539 -3.17 -5.85 -17.26
N HIS A 540 -1.84 -5.90 -17.32
CA HIS A 540 -0.93 -5.31 -16.35
C HIS A 540 -0.03 -4.28 -17.04
N GLU A 541 0.13 -3.12 -16.41
CA GLU A 541 1.18 -2.13 -16.66
C GLU A 541 1.27 -1.19 -15.45
N HIS A 542 2.30 -0.35 -15.42
CA HIS A 542 2.44 0.75 -14.48
C HIS A 542 2.12 2.10 -15.15
N TRP A 543 1.64 3.06 -14.35
CA TRP A 543 1.46 4.42 -14.81
C TRP A 543 2.80 5.08 -15.17
N ASN A 544 2.73 6.20 -15.88
CA ASN A 544 3.91 6.97 -16.27
C ASN A 544 4.67 7.60 -15.08
N ASN A 545 3.95 8.13 -14.08
CA ASN A 545 4.49 8.70 -12.85
C ASN A 545 3.39 8.90 -11.79
N GLU A 546 3.81 9.05 -10.53
CA GLU A 546 2.94 9.20 -9.36
C GLU A 546 2.09 10.49 -9.35
N THR A 547 2.44 11.50 -10.16
CA THR A 547 1.68 12.76 -10.23
C THR A 547 0.53 12.65 -11.23
N GLU A 548 0.84 12.28 -12.47
CA GLU A 548 -0.13 12.23 -13.57
C GLU A 548 -0.97 10.94 -13.54
N LYS A 549 -0.39 9.83 -13.03
CA LYS A 549 -1.03 8.51 -12.92
C LYS A 549 -1.64 8.01 -14.23
N GLN A 550 -0.99 8.30 -15.36
CA GLN A 550 -1.50 7.95 -16.70
C GLN A 550 -0.94 6.63 -17.19
N TYR A 551 -1.84 5.74 -17.58
CA TYR A 551 -1.54 4.47 -18.23
C TYR A 551 -1.59 4.57 -19.76
N SER A 552 -1.20 3.52 -20.48
CA SER A 552 -1.11 3.54 -21.94
C SER A 552 -2.42 3.93 -22.64
N ARG A 553 -3.60 3.55 -22.12
CA ARG A 553 -4.88 4.00 -22.69
C ARG A 553 -5.19 5.45 -22.38
N ASN A 554 -4.79 5.95 -21.20
CA ASN A 554 -4.92 7.37 -20.89
C ASN A 554 -4.10 8.25 -21.84
N LEU A 555 -2.93 7.75 -22.25
CA LEU A 555 -1.99 8.41 -23.17
C LEU A 555 -2.35 8.19 -24.65
N GLY A 556 -3.21 7.22 -24.97
CA GLY A 556 -3.51 6.82 -26.34
C GLY A 556 -2.36 6.11 -27.04
N THR A 557 -1.43 5.52 -26.28
CA THR A 557 -0.23 4.84 -26.79
C THR A 557 -0.37 3.32 -26.82
N GLY A 558 -1.39 2.76 -26.15
CA GLY A 558 -1.62 1.32 -26.09
C GLY A 558 -3.02 0.96 -25.61
N GLU A 559 -3.31 -0.35 -25.59
CA GLU A 559 -4.61 -0.90 -25.20
C GLU A 559 -4.65 -1.41 -23.75
N GLY A 560 -3.73 -0.95 -22.89
CA GLY A 560 -3.57 -1.44 -21.52
C GLY A 560 -4.62 -0.94 -20.52
N ILE A 561 -4.18 -0.26 -19.46
CA ILE A 561 -5.05 0.25 -18.39
C ILE A 561 -5.57 1.64 -18.76
N GLU A 562 -6.83 1.92 -18.43
CA GLU A 562 -7.43 3.26 -18.42
C GLU A 562 -7.85 3.60 -16.99
N LEU A 563 -7.11 4.47 -16.31
CA LEU A 563 -7.54 5.00 -15.02
C LEU A 563 -8.46 6.21 -15.21
N ILE A 564 -9.65 6.19 -14.62
CA ILE A 564 -10.55 7.35 -14.53
C ILE A 564 -10.63 7.76 -13.07
N SER A 565 -10.38 9.03 -12.76
CA SER A 565 -10.40 9.55 -11.39
C SER A 565 -11.38 10.70 -11.21
N SER A 566 -11.97 10.81 -10.02
CA SER A 566 -12.74 12.00 -9.59
C SER A 566 -11.82 13.20 -9.36
N GLU A 567 -10.55 12.96 -9.09
CA GLU A 567 -9.52 13.98 -9.00
C GLU A 567 -9.01 14.40 -10.37
N PRO A 568 -8.73 15.69 -10.60
CA PRO A 568 -8.15 16.14 -11.85
C PRO A 568 -6.77 15.51 -12.06
N MET A 569 -6.65 14.59 -13.00
CA MET A 569 -5.36 14.12 -13.49
C MET A 569 -4.71 15.29 -14.23
N THR A 570 -3.69 15.94 -13.64
CA THR A 570 -3.05 17.11 -14.24
C THR A 570 -2.41 16.73 -15.57
N LYS A 571 -2.99 17.19 -16.68
CA LYS A 571 -2.33 17.16 -17.99
C LYS A 571 -1.43 18.39 -18.08
N GLU A 572 -0.23 18.30 -17.52
CA GLU A 572 0.98 19.13 -17.72
C GLU A 572 1.80 19.19 -16.42
N PRO A 573 3.15 19.20 -16.52
CA PRO A 573 3.99 19.28 -15.34
C PRO A 573 3.74 20.61 -14.62
N PRO A 574 3.45 20.61 -13.30
CA PRO A 574 3.34 21.86 -12.58
C PRO A 574 4.67 22.61 -12.67
N CYS A 575 4.61 23.83 -13.19
CA CYS A 575 5.71 24.78 -13.18
C CYS A 575 6.35 24.80 -11.79
N SER A 576 7.64 24.52 -11.72
CA SER A 576 8.40 24.37 -10.48
C SER A 576 8.07 25.50 -9.50
N VAL A 577 7.30 25.17 -8.47
CA VAL A 577 7.09 26.07 -7.35
C VAL A 577 8.45 26.20 -6.64
N PRO A 578 9.03 27.40 -6.52
CA PRO A 578 10.30 27.54 -5.83
C PRO A 578 10.11 27.09 -4.38
N ALA A 579 10.98 26.18 -3.94
CA ALA A 579 11.01 25.68 -2.58
C ALA A 579 10.94 26.82 -1.58
N VAL A 580 9.77 27.03 -0.98
CA VAL A 580 9.64 27.91 0.18
C VAL A 580 10.35 27.17 1.32
N SER A 581 11.50 27.73 1.71
CA SER A 581 12.30 27.28 2.84
C SER A 581 11.43 27.05 4.09
N TYR A 582 11.25 25.77 4.44
CA TYR A 582 10.58 25.30 5.67
C TYR A 582 11.25 25.76 6.99
N ILE A 583 12.27 26.61 6.92
CA ILE A 583 12.99 27.12 8.09
C ILE A 583 12.22 28.26 8.79
N GLY A 584 11.27 28.91 8.09
CA GLY A 584 10.49 30.03 8.66
C GLY A 584 9.34 29.63 9.58
N CYS A 585 8.61 28.54 9.27
CA CYS A 585 7.39 28.17 10.02
C CYS A 585 7.67 27.50 11.37
N ALA A 586 8.77 26.74 11.49
CA ALA A 586 9.13 26.08 12.74
C ALA A 586 9.51 27.08 13.85
N ALA A 587 10.13 28.22 13.50
CA ALA A 587 10.49 29.26 14.47
C ALA A 587 9.26 30.02 15.01
N ILE A 588 8.22 30.18 14.18
CA ILE A 588 6.98 30.88 14.55
C ILE A 588 6.11 30.00 15.45
N MET A 589 6.02 28.69 15.17
CA MET A 589 5.32 27.73 16.02
C MET A 589 5.99 27.55 17.39
N PHE A 590 7.33 27.57 17.45
CA PHE A 590 8.07 27.47 18.71
C PHE A 590 7.86 28.71 19.61
N TYR A 591 7.76 29.91 19.01
CA TYR A 591 7.47 31.14 19.76
C TYR A 591 6.03 31.19 20.30
N LEU A 592 5.04 30.71 19.52
CA LEU A 592 3.62 30.71 19.92
C LEU A 592 3.34 29.74 21.07
N VAL A 593 3.93 28.54 21.05
CA VAL A 593 3.74 27.54 22.12
C VAL A 593 4.44 27.95 23.43
N CYS A 594 5.61 28.59 23.33
CA CYS A 594 6.30 29.11 24.52
C CYS A 594 5.59 30.33 25.14
N PHE A 595 4.98 31.22 24.35
CA PHE A 595 4.26 32.38 24.88
C PHE A 595 2.95 31.99 25.58
N HIS A 596 2.24 30.99 25.07
CA HIS A 596 0.99 30.50 25.68
C HIS A 596 1.23 29.85 27.06
N SER A 597 2.35 29.13 27.23
CA SER A 597 2.72 28.49 28.50
C SER A 597 3.22 29.47 29.58
N ILE A 598 3.67 30.67 29.20
CA ILE A 598 4.15 31.70 30.15
C ILE A 598 2.99 32.58 30.65
N LEU A 599 1.96 32.81 29.83
CA LEU A 599 0.79 33.61 30.22
C LEU A 599 -0.16 32.88 31.19
N MET A 600 -0.23 31.54 31.14
CA MET A 600 -1.08 30.75 32.06
C MET A 600 -0.52 30.60 33.48
N LYS A 601 0.67 31.13 33.77
CA LYS A 601 1.27 31.12 35.12
C LYS A 601 1.07 32.41 35.92
N LYS A 602 0.26 33.35 35.41
CA LYS A 602 -0.06 34.62 36.09
C LYS A 602 -1.53 34.78 36.54
N GLN A 603 -2.32 33.70 36.49
CA GLN A 603 -3.69 33.67 37.03
C GLN A 603 -3.96 32.46 37.93
N SER A 604 -3.03 32.15 38.83
CA SER A 604 -3.32 31.34 40.03
C SER A 604 -2.80 32.05 41.27
#